data_AF-A0A4U1C4W8-F1
#
_entry.id   AF-A0A4U1C4W8-F1
#
_cell.length_a   1.000
_cell.length_b   1.000
_cell.length_c   1.000
_cell.angle_alpha   90.00
_cell.angle_beta   90.00
_cell.angle_gamma   90.00
#
_symmetry.space_group_name_H-M   'P 1'
#
loop_
_entity.id
_entity.type
_entity.pdbx_description
1 polymer ?
#
loop_
_entity_poly.entity_id
_entity_poly.type
_entity_poly.pdbx_seq_one_letter_code
_entity_poly.pdbx_strand_id
1 'polypeptide(L)'
;MVEIKKPNNFWNLEMCLDEAKQYSTYIEFQKKSSSAYGAALKNSWLKLIQENFKEIKKPNGYWTYELCELEAKKYKNKNQFRKGSSAAHDASYRNKWLDLFYPQKNRTSAPNRRLARLRIL
;
A
#
# COMPACT_ATOMS: atom_id res chain seq x y z
N MET A 1 -9.69 13.77 28.46
CA MET A 1 -10.16 14.37 27.20
C MET A 1 -11.55 13.82 26.94
N VAL A 2 -12.57 14.66 26.98
CA VAL A 2 -13.97 14.24 26.78
C VAL A 2 -14.22 14.19 25.28
N GLU A 3 -14.43 12.99 24.73
CA GLU A 3 -14.87 12.84 23.34
C GLU A 3 -16.34 13.25 23.27
N ILE A 4 -16.58 14.50 22.86
CA ILE A 4 -17.93 15.01 22.60
C ILE A 4 -18.44 14.26 21.36
N LYS A 5 -19.26 13.24 21.58
CA LYS A 5 -19.92 12.49 20.50
C LYS A 5 -20.81 13.45 19.71
N LYS A 6 -20.48 13.63 18.43
CA LYS A 6 -21.31 14.37 17.49
C LYS A 6 -22.70 13.73 17.42
N PRO A 7 -23.78 14.52 17.32
CA PRO A 7 -25.14 13.99 17.27
C PRO A 7 -25.34 13.06 16.07
N ASN A 8 -26.22 12.06 16.22
CA ASN A 8 -26.67 11.22 15.10
C ASN A 8 -27.25 12.17 14.02
N ASN A 9 -26.73 12.13 12.80
CA ASN A 9 -26.99 13.06 11.68
C ASN A 9 -26.21 14.39 11.66
N PHE A 10 -25.08 14.51 12.34
CA PHE A 10 -24.21 15.69 12.15
C PHE A 10 -23.65 15.83 10.71
N TRP A 11 -23.53 14.73 9.96
CA TRP A 11 -22.87 14.72 8.66
C TRP A 11 -23.86 14.80 7.51
N ASN A 12 -23.75 15.87 6.71
CA ASN A 12 -24.44 16.07 5.45
C ASN A 12 -23.46 15.88 4.28
N LEU A 13 -23.98 15.64 3.07
CA LEU A 13 -23.17 15.47 1.85
C LEU A 13 -22.18 16.63 1.64
N GLU A 14 -22.65 17.87 1.78
CA GLU A 14 -21.82 19.07 1.61
C GLU A 14 -20.67 19.12 2.63
N MET A 15 -20.93 18.79 3.89
CA MET A 15 -19.89 18.75 4.92
C MET A 15 -18.87 17.65 4.65
N CYS A 16 -19.32 16.48 4.18
CA CYS A 16 -18.42 15.42 3.76
C CYS A 16 -17.54 15.84 2.57
N LEU A 17 -18.10 16.60 1.61
CA LEU A 17 -17.35 17.12 0.47
C LEU A 17 -16.35 18.20 0.88
N ASP A 18 -16.73 19.11 1.77
CA ASP A 18 -15.84 20.16 2.27
C ASP A 18 -14.68 19.57 3.09
N GLU A 19 -14.99 18.62 3.96
CA GLU A 19 -14.00 17.82 4.69
C GLU A 19 -13.08 17.07 3.72
N ALA A 20 -13.62 16.48 2.65
CA ALA A 20 -12.85 15.76 1.64
C ALA A 20 -11.84 16.66 0.90
N LYS A 21 -12.16 17.94 0.65
CA LYS A 21 -11.26 18.91 -0.01
C LYS A 21 -9.99 19.20 0.79
N GLN A 22 -10.00 18.97 2.12
CA GLN A 22 -8.81 19.16 2.96
C GLN A 22 -7.74 18.09 2.72
N TYR A 23 -8.10 16.97 2.08
CA TYR A 23 -7.19 15.86 1.84
C TYR A 23 -6.77 15.82 0.37
N SER A 24 -5.53 15.37 0.13
CA SER A 24 -5.00 15.29 -1.24
C SER A 24 -5.48 14.04 -1.97
N THR A 25 -5.79 12.97 -1.23
CA THR A 25 -6.21 11.69 -1.81
C THR A 25 -7.42 11.10 -1.09
N TYR A 26 -8.23 10.36 -1.82
CA TYR A 26 -9.40 9.66 -1.27
C TYR A 26 -9.01 8.67 -0.14
N ILE A 27 -7.87 8.00 -0.26
CA ILE A 27 -7.35 7.08 0.76
C ILE A 27 -6.99 7.83 2.04
N GLU A 28 -6.44 9.04 1.92
CA GLU A 28 -6.10 9.88 3.07
C GLU A 28 -7.37 10.37 3.78
N PHE A 29 -8.38 10.81 3.03
CA PHE A 29 -9.70 11.14 3.57
C PHE A 29 -10.32 9.95 4.32
N GLN A 30 -10.30 8.76 3.73
CA GLN A 30 -10.82 7.54 4.38
C GLN A 30 -10.12 7.22 5.71
N LYS A 31 -8.79 7.39 5.77
CA LYS A 31 -8.00 7.06 6.96
C LYS A 31 -8.10 8.11 8.06
N LYS A 32 -8.10 9.40 7.69
CA LYS A 32 -8.09 10.51 8.64
C LYS A 32 -9.50 10.91 9.09
N SER A 33 -10.49 10.84 8.21
CA SER A 33 -11.87 11.24 8.49
C SER A 33 -12.83 10.05 8.52
N SER A 34 -12.61 9.13 9.47
CA SER A 34 -13.40 7.91 9.63
C SER A 34 -14.89 8.18 9.89
N SER A 35 -15.22 9.28 10.57
CA SER A 35 -16.60 9.69 10.86
C SER A 35 -17.33 10.17 9.61
N ALA A 36 -16.71 11.02 8.80
CA ALA A 36 -17.29 11.50 7.54
C ALA A 36 -17.41 10.36 6.53
N TYR A 37 -16.39 9.49 6.44
CA TYR A 37 -16.42 8.30 5.62
C TYR A 37 -17.56 7.35 6.02
N GLY A 38 -17.75 7.12 7.32
CA GLY A 38 -18.83 6.28 7.83
C GLY A 38 -20.23 6.82 7.51
N ALA A 39 -20.43 8.14 7.59
CA ALA A 39 -21.68 8.78 7.18
C ALA A 39 -21.92 8.66 5.67
N ALA A 40 -20.87 8.88 4.87
CA ALA A 40 -20.94 8.74 3.42
C ALA A 40 -21.23 7.30 2.98
N LEU A 41 -20.67 6.29 3.68
CA LEU A 41 -20.95 4.88 3.44
C LEU A 41 -22.43 4.54 3.69
N LYS A 42 -22.99 5.00 4.81
CA LYS A 42 -24.40 4.77 5.17
C LYS A 42 -25.38 5.40 4.16
N ASN A 43 -25.03 6.56 3.61
CA ASN A 43 -25.88 7.31 2.69
C ASN A 43 -25.50 7.13 1.20
N SER A 44 -24.59 6.19 0.88
CA SER A 44 -24.10 5.94 -0.48
C SER A 44 -23.48 7.17 -1.20
N TRP A 45 -22.93 8.13 -0.45
CA TRP A 45 -22.29 9.35 -0.98
C TRP A 45 -20.86 9.15 -1.48
N LEU A 46 -20.31 7.95 -1.34
CA LEU A 46 -18.91 7.66 -1.66
C LEU A 46 -18.54 7.98 -3.11
N LYS A 47 -19.43 7.71 -4.07
CA LYS A 47 -19.17 8.00 -5.50
C LYS A 47 -18.98 9.50 -5.75
N LEU A 48 -19.87 10.34 -5.19
CA LEU A 48 -19.81 11.80 -5.33
C LEU A 48 -18.56 12.38 -4.69
N ILE A 49 -18.16 11.84 -3.53
CA ILE A 49 -16.93 12.24 -2.84
C ILE A 49 -15.72 11.79 -3.66
N GLN A 50 -15.74 10.56 -4.19
CA GLN A 50 -14.65 10.01 -5.00
C GLN A 50 -14.45 10.80 -6.31
N GLU A 51 -15.51 11.28 -6.96
CA GLU A 51 -15.44 12.15 -8.14
C GLU A 51 -14.73 13.48 -7.87
N ASN A 52 -14.76 13.98 -6.62
CA ASN A 52 -14.00 15.17 -6.24
C ASN A 52 -12.48 14.93 -6.20
N PHE A 53 -12.05 13.68 -6.03
CA PHE A 53 -10.63 13.34 -6.05
C PHE A 53 -10.19 13.01 -7.48
N LYS A 54 -9.18 13.74 -7.97
CA LYS A 54 -8.49 13.37 -9.21
C LYS A 54 -7.73 12.06 -8.97
N GLU A 55 -8.19 10.95 -9.56
CA GLU A 55 -7.44 9.69 -9.49
C GLU A 55 -6.12 9.82 -10.26
N ILE A 56 -5.00 9.91 -9.53
CA ILE A 56 -3.66 9.82 -10.13
C ILE A 56 -3.32 8.33 -10.31
N LYS A 57 -4.09 7.63 -11.14
CA LYS A 57 -3.73 6.27 -11.55
C LYS A 57 -2.68 6.38 -12.66
N LYS A 58 -1.52 5.77 -12.44
CA LYS A 58 -0.55 5.58 -13.51
C LYS A 58 -1.18 4.69 -14.59
N PRO A 59 -0.95 4.96 -15.88
CA PRO A 59 -1.53 4.16 -16.95
C PRO A 59 -1.08 2.70 -16.88
N ASN A 60 -1.89 1.80 -17.42
CA ASN A 60 -1.51 0.38 -17.55
C ASN A 60 -0.21 0.26 -18.36
N GLY A 61 0.73 -0.55 -17.87
CA GLY A 61 2.04 -0.71 -18.51
C GLY A 61 3.08 0.37 -18.18
N TYR A 62 2.78 1.31 -17.28
CA TYR A 62 3.73 2.34 -16.85
C TYR A 62 5.06 1.75 -16.32
N TRP A 63 5.03 0.58 -15.67
CA TRP A 63 6.22 -0.03 -15.10
C TRP A 63 6.94 -0.91 -16.12
N THR A 64 7.92 -0.31 -16.82
CA THR A 64 8.90 -1.01 -17.65
C THR A 64 10.08 -1.50 -16.82
N TYR A 65 10.91 -2.38 -17.41
CA TYR A 65 12.12 -2.90 -16.78
C TYR A 65 13.03 -1.78 -16.27
N GLU A 66 13.33 -0.79 -17.13
CA GLU A 66 14.21 0.33 -16.82
C GLU A 66 13.68 1.19 -15.67
N LEU A 67 12.38 1.49 -15.66
CA LEU A 67 11.75 2.26 -14.59
C LEU A 67 11.77 1.50 -13.27
N CYS A 68 11.52 0.18 -13.31
CA CYS A 68 11.63 -0.67 -12.14
C CYS A 68 13.08 -0.75 -11.62
N GLU A 69 14.07 -0.80 -12.50
CA GLU A 69 15.49 -0.82 -12.12
C GLU A 69 15.91 0.50 -11.46
N LEU A 70 15.56 1.63 -12.06
CA LEU A 70 15.81 2.96 -11.50
C LEU A 70 15.17 3.14 -10.12
N GLU A 71 13.93 2.66 -9.97
CA GLU A 71 13.21 2.73 -8.71
C GLU A 71 13.79 1.78 -7.66
N ALA A 72 14.19 0.56 -8.06
CA ALA A 72 14.83 -0.41 -7.17
C ALA A 72 16.18 0.10 -6.63
N LYS A 73 16.97 0.81 -7.45
CA LYS A 73 18.26 1.40 -7.04
C LYS A 73 18.14 2.38 -5.86
N LYS A 74 16.96 2.95 -5.62
CA LYS A 74 16.70 3.82 -4.45
C LYS A 74 16.68 3.07 -3.12
N TYR A 75 16.46 1.75 -3.15
CA TYR A 75 16.26 0.93 -1.96
C TYR A 75 17.36 -0.12 -1.81
N LYS A 76 17.81 -0.38 -0.57
CA LYS A 76 18.94 -1.29 -0.31
C LYS A 76 18.56 -2.76 -0.46
N ASN A 77 17.34 -3.12 -0.06
CA ASN A 77 16.87 -4.50 0.00
C ASN A 77 15.48 -4.64 -0.63
N LYS A 78 15.13 -5.84 -1.13
CA LYS A 78 13.79 -6.16 -1.66
C LYS A 78 12.64 -5.76 -0.72
N ASN A 79 12.82 -5.93 0.59
CA ASN A 79 11.80 -5.58 1.58
C ASN A 79 11.58 -4.06 1.69
N GLN A 80 12.63 -3.26 1.52
CA GLN A 80 12.52 -1.80 1.48
C GLN A 80 11.86 -1.37 0.17
N PHE A 81 12.25 -1.98 -0.95
CA PHE A 81 11.64 -1.73 -2.25
C PHE A 81 10.13 -2.00 -2.24
N ARG A 82 9.69 -3.13 -1.67
CA ARG A 82 8.26 -3.44 -1.51
C ARG A 82 7.50 -2.40 -0.69
N LYS A 83 8.11 -1.88 0.38
CA LYS A 83 7.48 -0.90 1.28
C LYS A 83 7.42 0.50 0.67
N GLY A 84 8.48 0.92 -0.02
CA GLY A 84 8.57 2.25 -0.61
C GLY A 84 7.88 2.38 -1.96
N SER A 85 7.92 1.32 -2.78
CA SER A 85 7.33 1.31 -4.12
C SER A 85 6.67 -0.04 -4.41
N SER A 86 5.51 -0.28 -3.79
CA SER A 86 4.75 -1.52 -3.94
C SER A 86 4.39 -1.80 -5.39
N ALA A 87 3.96 -0.79 -6.14
CA ALA A 87 3.57 -0.95 -7.55
C ALA A 87 4.75 -1.38 -8.45
N ALA A 88 5.93 -0.79 -8.24
CA ALA A 88 7.14 -1.17 -8.98
C ALA A 88 7.63 -2.57 -8.58
N HIS A 89 7.57 -2.89 -7.27
CA HIS A 89 7.90 -4.23 -6.77
C HIS A 89 6.98 -5.30 -7.36
N ASP A 90 5.67 -5.05 -7.42
CA ASP A 90 4.70 -6.02 -7.94
C ASP A 90 4.82 -6.20 -9.46
N ALA A 91 5.16 -5.14 -10.20
CA ALA A 91 5.54 -5.26 -11.61
C ALA A 91 6.81 -6.11 -11.79
N SER A 92 7.83 -5.87 -10.96
CA SER A 92 9.09 -6.62 -10.99
C SER A 92 8.91 -8.09 -10.58
N TYR A 93 8.03 -8.36 -9.61
CA TYR A 93 7.71 -9.71 -9.16
C TYR A 93 7.02 -10.52 -10.25
N ARG A 94 6.00 -9.95 -10.90
CA ARG A 94 5.28 -10.60 -12.01
C ARG A 94 6.18 -10.90 -13.20
N ASN A 95 7.15 -10.03 -13.48
CA ASN A 95 8.10 -10.19 -14.59
C ASN A 95 9.41 -10.88 -14.18
N LYS A 96 9.53 -11.38 -12.94
CA LYS A 96 10.75 -12.03 -12.41
C LYS A 96 12.03 -11.18 -12.47
N TRP A 97 11.91 -9.85 -12.41
CA TRP A 97 13.05 -8.93 -12.40
C TRP A 97 13.69 -8.76 -11.01
N LEU A 98 13.04 -9.22 -9.94
CA LEU A 98 13.56 -9.06 -8.57
C LEU A 98 14.92 -9.72 -8.35
N ASP A 99 15.18 -10.86 -8.99
CA ASP A 99 16.46 -11.56 -8.86
C ASP A 99 17.60 -10.81 -9.59
N LEU A 100 17.26 -10.00 -10.60
CA LEU A 100 18.20 -9.12 -11.30
C LEU A 100 18.59 -7.93 -10.44
N PHE A 101 17.63 -7.34 -9.71
CA PHE A 101 17.87 -6.18 -8.84
C PHE A 101 18.51 -6.56 -7.49
N TYR A 102 18.08 -7.69 -6.92
CA TYR A 102 18.52 -8.16 -5.61
C TYR A 102 18.87 -9.65 -5.67
N PRO A 103 20.01 -10.00 -6.30
CA PRO A 103 20.43 -11.38 -6.40
C PRO A 103 20.58 -11.97 -4.99
N GLN A 104 19.88 -13.09 -4.74
CA GLN A 104 20.01 -13.82 -3.49
C GLN A 104 21.43 -14.40 -3.44
N LYS A 105 22.26 -13.93 -2.51
CA LYS A 105 23.49 -14.64 -2.17
C LYS A 105 23.07 -16.00 -1.63
N ASN A 106 23.27 -17.06 -2.42
CA ASN A 106 22.96 -18.43 -2.05
C ASN A 106 23.44 -18.70 -0.63
N ARG A 107 22.51 -18.70 0.34
CA ARG A 107 22.76 -19.39 1.60
C ARG A 107 22.64 -20.85 1.23
N THR A 108 23.78 -21.46 0.92
CA THR A 108 23.91 -22.91 0.83
C THR A 108 23.09 -23.49 1.97
N SER A 109 22.05 -24.26 1.63
CA SER A 109 21.21 -24.90 2.63
C SER A 109 22.11 -25.80 3.46
N ALA A 110 22.44 -25.38 4.68
CA ALA A 110 23.20 -26.23 5.58
C ALA A 110 22.42 -27.54 5.75
N PRO A 111 23.04 -28.71 5.48
CA PRO A 111 22.32 -29.97 5.55
C PRO A 111 21.78 -30.15 6.98
N ASN A 112 20.53 -30.61 7.02
CA ASN A 112 19.69 -30.72 8.21
C ASN A 112 20.44 -31.44 9.35
N ARG A 113 20.80 -30.70 10.42
CA ARG A 113 21.58 -31.20 11.58
C ARG A 113 20.87 -32.30 12.40
N ARG A 114 19.67 -32.73 11.99
CA ARG A 114 18.89 -33.78 12.65
C ARG A 114 19.44 -35.20 12.45
N LEU A 115 20.41 -35.43 11.56
CA LEU A 115 21.03 -36.75 11.35
C LEU A 115 22.33 -36.99 12.15
N ALA A 116 22.75 -36.07 13.02
CA ALA A 116 24.00 -36.18 13.79
C ALA A 116 23.87 -36.89 15.16
N ARG A 117 22.73 -37.54 15.47
CA ARG A 117 22.46 -38.17 16.77
C ARG A 117 22.10 -39.66 16.71
N LEU A 118 22.66 -40.42 15.77
CA LEU A 118 22.48 -41.89 15.71
C LEU A 118 23.80 -42.65 15.62
N ARG A 119 24.88 -42.11 16.20
CA ARG A 119 26.13 -42.83 16.35
C ARG A 119 26.83 -42.40 17.63
N ILE A 120 26.42 -42.95 18.76
CA ILE A 120 27.22 -43.21 19.98
C ILE A 120 26.35 -44.14 20.86
N LEU A 121 26.96 -45.30 21.18
CA LEU A 121 26.53 -46.42 22.03
C LEU A 121 25.46 -47.36 21.44
#